data_AF-A0A370F9F6-F1
#
_entry.id   AF-A0A370F9F6-F1
#
_cell.length_a   1.000
_cell.length_b   1.000
_cell.length_c   1.000
_cell.angle_alpha   90.00
_cell.angle_beta   90.00
_cell.angle_gamma   90.00
#
_symmetry.space_group_name_H-M   'P 1'
#
loop_
_entity.id
_entity.type
_entity.pdbx_description
1 polymer ?
#
loop_
_entity_poly.entity_id
_entity_poly.type
_entity_poly.pdbx_seq_one_letter_code
_entity_poly.pdbx_strand_id
1 'polypeptide(L)'
;MTTTDLSSGAPPQRPAPDAQAFVEMQASPEFQDLRRRLRRFVFPLTAFFLTWYFVYVLLATYASDFMATKVFGNVNLGIVLGLGQFVTTFVITALYVKFANRELDPRSAAIREELEGPAQ
;
A
#
# COMPACT_ATOMS: atom_id res chain seq x y z
N MET A 1 -14.11 33.84 -51.98
CA MET A 1 -14.96 32.85 -51.29
C MET A 1 -14.01 31.76 -50.81
N THR A 2 -13.47 31.92 -49.61
CA THR A 2 -12.45 31.00 -49.04
C THR A 2 -13.19 30.13 -48.05
N THR A 3 -13.47 28.89 -48.43
CA THR A 3 -13.99 27.86 -47.52
C THR A 3 -12.85 27.44 -46.62
N THR A 4 -12.82 27.94 -45.40
CA THR A 4 -11.99 27.38 -44.33
C THR A 4 -12.68 26.11 -43.84
N ASP A 5 -12.17 24.95 -44.25
CA ASP A 5 -12.55 23.64 -43.75
C ASP A 5 -12.11 23.53 -42.29
N LEU A 6 -13.07 23.70 -41.37
CA LEU A 6 -12.90 23.41 -39.94
C LEU A 6 -13.05 21.90 -39.72
N SER A 7 -12.17 21.11 -40.35
CA SER A 7 -12.01 19.70 -40.02
C SER A 7 -11.53 19.61 -38.57
N SER A 8 -12.51 19.32 -37.74
CA SER A 8 -12.45 19.13 -36.30
C SER A 8 -11.38 18.10 -35.94
N GLY A 9 -10.21 18.59 -35.54
CA GLY A 9 -9.20 17.80 -34.84
C GLY A 9 -9.66 17.52 -33.41
N ALA A 10 -10.64 16.64 -33.23
CA ALA A 10 -10.93 16.07 -31.92
C ALA A 10 -9.70 15.25 -31.47
N PRO A 11 -9.13 15.50 -30.28
CA PRO A 11 -8.01 14.70 -29.79
C PRO A 11 -8.42 13.22 -29.74
N PRO A 12 -7.49 12.29 -30.05
CA PRO A 12 -7.79 10.86 -30.05
C PRO A 12 -8.36 10.47 -28.68
N GLN A 13 -9.65 10.10 -28.65
CA GLN A 13 -10.27 9.53 -27.46
C GLN A 13 -9.56 8.21 -27.19
N ARG A 14 -8.67 8.20 -26.19
CA ARG A 14 -8.09 6.94 -25.70
C ARG A 14 -9.27 6.03 -25.31
N PRO A 15 -9.36 4.81 -25.85
CA PRO A 15 -10.43 3.89 -25.47
C PRO A 15 -10.45 3.78 -23.95
N ALA A 16 -11.60 4.07 -23.33
CA ALA A 16 -11.78 3.76 -21.92
C ALA A 16 -11.51 2.25 -21.77
N PRO A 17 -10.63 1.83 -20.85
CA PRO A 17 -10.19 0.44 -20.80
C PRO A 17 -11.41 -0.45 -20.53
N ASP A 18 -11.68 -1.35 -21.48
CA ASP A 18 -12.82 -2.28 -21.47
C ASP A 18 -12.76 -3.15 -20.21
N ALA A 19 -13.88 -3.21 -19.47
CA ALA A 19 -14.03 -4.04 -18.29
C ALA A 19 -13.72 -5.52 -18.58
N GLN A 20 -13.96 -6.00 -19.81
CA GLN A 20 -13.61 -7.37 -20.22
C GLN A 20 -12.10 -7.56 -20.40
N ALA A 21 -11.40 -6.57 -20.97
CA ALA A 21 -9.94 -6.59 -21.04
C ALA A 21 -9.30 -6.61 -19.64
N PHE A 22 -9.88 -5.94 -18.64
CA PHE A 22 -9.44 -6.05 -17.25
C PHE A 22 -9.63 -7.46 -16.67
N VAL A 23 -10.74 -8.14 -16.98
CA VAL A 23 -11.04 -9.49 -16.47
C VAL A 23 -10.09 -10.52 -17.07
N GLU A 24 -9.80 -10.44 -18.38
CA GLU A 24 -8.82 -11.30 -19.05
C GLU A 24 -7.41 -11.07 -18.49
N MET A 25 -7.02 -9.82 -18.26
CA MET A 25 -5.73 -9.51 -17.65
C MET A 25 -5.63 -10.01 -16.20
N GLN A 26 -6.72 -9.97 -15.42
CA GLN A 26 -6.77 -10.51 -14.05
C GLN A 26 -6.66 -12.05 -14.00
N ALA A 27 -7.11 -12.73 -15.05
CA ALA A 27 -7.00 -14.18 -15.21
C ALA A 27 -5.60 -14.62 -15.67
N SER A 28 -4.75 -13.69 -16.13
CA SER A 28 -3.40 -13.99 -16.57
C SER A 28 -2.52 -14.55 -15.43
N PRO A 29 -1.59 -15.47 -15.72
CA PRO A 29 -0.71 -16.07 -14.72
C PRO A 29 0.15 -15.03 -13.97
N GLU A 30 0.56 -13.96 -14.65
CA GLU A 30 1.36 -12.88 -14.06
C GLU A 30 0.59 -12.11 -12.98
N PHE A 31 -0.70 -11.80 -13.22
CA PHE A 31 -1.54 -11.11 -12.22
C PHE A 31 -1.82 -11.99 -11.00
N GLN A 32 -1.97 -13.29 -11.18
CA GLN A 32 -2.17 -14.22 -10.07
C GLN A 32 -0.92 -14.37 -9.20
N ASP A 33 0.28 -14.38 -9.79
CA ASP A 33 1.54 -14.45 -9.04
C ASP A 33 1.76 -13.17 -8.23
N LEU A 34 1.50 -12.01 -8.82
CA LEU A 34 1.51 -10.71 -8.14
C LEU A 34 0.54 -10.68 -6.94
N ARG A 35 -0.70 -11.12 -7.16
CA ARG A 35 -1.73 -11.20 -6.11
C ARG A 35 -1.34 -12.19 -5.01
N ARG A 36 -0.64 -13.29 -5.34
CA ARG A 36 -0.16 -14.27 -4.37
C ARG A 36 0.96 -13.69 -3.50
N ARG A 37 1.90 -12.95 -4.10
CA ARG A 37 2.99 -12.25 -3.39
C ARG A 37 2.45 -11.19 -2.44
N LEU A 38 1.51 -10.35 -2.90
CA LEU A 38 0.85 -9.35 -2.07
C LEU A 38 0.11 -10.00 -0.89
N ARG A 39 -0.69 -11.04 -1.15
CA ARG A 39 -1.41 -11.75 -0.08
C ARG A 39 -0.47 -12.37 0.94
N ARG A 40 0.62 -13.01 0.50
CA ARG A 40 1.63 -13.60 1.40
C ARG A 40 2.32 -12.55 2.27
N PHE A 41 2.33 -11.29 1.87
CA PHE A 41 2.86 -10.19 2.66
C PHE A 41 1.80 -9.57 3.60
N VAL A 42 0.62 -9.23 3.06
CA VAL A 42 -0.42 -8.50 3.80
C VAL A 42 -1.11 -9.38 4.84
N PHE A 43 -1.41 -10.64 4.55
CA PHE A 43 -2.14 -11.50 5.51
C PHE A 43 -1.38 -11.69 6.84
N PRO A 44 -0.09 -12.05 6.86
CA PRO A 44 0.67 -12.13 8.11
C PRO A 44 0.74 -10.79 8.83
N LEU A 45 0.87 -9.68 8.10
CA LEU A 45 0.95 -8.34 8.68
C LEU A 45 -0.37 -7.94 9.37
N THR A 46 -1.51 -8.22 8.73
CA THR A 46 -2.84 -8.02 9.30
C THR A 46 -3.05 -8.93 10.51
N ALA A 47 -2.69 -10.21 10.43
CA ALA A 47 -2.81 -11.14 11.55
C ALA A 47 -1.98 -10.70 12.76
N PHE A 48 -0.74 -10.24 12.52
CA PHE A 48 0.10 -9.64 13.54
C PHE A 48 -0.55 -8.41 14.16
N PHE A 49 -1.03 -7.46 13.35
CA PHE A 49 -1.67 -6.23 13.83
C PHE A 49 -2.91 -6.53 14.68
N LEU A 50 -3.78 -7.43 14.23
CA LEU A 50 -4.96 -7.84 14.99
C LEU A 50 -4.58 -8.50 16.31
N THR A 51 -3.60 -9.42 16.30
CA THR A 51 -3.12 -10.07 17.52
C THR A 51 -2.57 -9.03 18.50
N TRP A 52 -1.75 -8.10 18.03
CA TRP A 52 -1.19 -7.01 18.82
C TRP A 52 -2.27 -6.08 19.41
N TYR A 53 -3.28 -5.73 18.60
CA TYR A 53 -4.43 -4.95 19.04
C TYR A 53 -5.22 -5.67 20.14
N PHE A 54 -5.53 -6.96 19.96
CA PHE A 54 -6.24 -7.74 20.97
C PHE A 54 -5.43 -7.87 22.27
N VAL A 55 -4.11 -8.10 22.18
CA VAL A 55 -3.23 -8.11 23.35
C VAL A 55 -3.35 -6.80 24.12
N TYR A 56 -3.31 -5.66 23.43
CA TYR A 56 -3.50 -4.36 24.07
C TYR A 56 -4.87 -4.22 24.75
N VAL A 57 -5.96 -4.59 24.07
CA VAL A 57 -7.32 -4.50 24.64
C VAL A 57 -7.47 -5.40 25.85
N LEU A 58 -6.96 -6.62 25.79
CA LEU A 58 -7.01 -7.58 26.91
C LEU A 58 -6.21 -7.08 28.10
N LEU A 59 -5.00 -6.56 27.89
CA LEU A 59 -4.20 -5.95 28.94
C LEU A 59 -4.89 -4.72 29.55
N ALA A 60 -5.47 -3.85 28.71
CA ALA A 60 -6.21 -2.67 29.16
C ALA A 60 -7.41 -3.03 30.03
N THR A 61 -8.10 -4.13 29.73
CA THR A 61 -9.34 -4.53 30.40
C THR A 61 -9.10 -5.37 31.64
N TYR A 62 -8.18 -6.34 31.57
CA TYR A 62 -7.98 -7.33 32.63
C TYR A 62 -6.72 -7.08 33.48
N ALA A 63 -5.75 -6.32 32.97
CA ALA A 63 -4.48 -6.07 33.64
C ALA A 63 -4.25 -4.56 33.84
N SER A 64 -5.24 -3.88 34.41
CA SER A 64 -5.18 -2.43 34.69
C SER A 64 -3.97 -2.05 35.53
N ASP A 65 -3.59 -2.88 36.50
CA ASP A 65 -2.42 -2.63 37.37
C ASP A 65 -1.11 -2.71 36.59
N PHE A 66 -1.00 -3.67 35.66
CA PHE A 66 0.13 -3.76 34.75
C PHE A 66 0.21 -2.53 33.83
N MET A 67 -0.93 -2.11 33.27
CA MET A 67 -1.02 -0.91 32.43
C MET A 67 -0.70 0.39 33.20
N ALA A 68 -0.96 0.42 34.50
CA ALA A 68 -0.62 1.53 35.39
C ALA A 68 0.86 1.57 35.82
N THR A 69 1.64 0.54 35.48
CA THR A 69 3.08 0.47 35.82
C THR A 69 3.82 1.65 35.21
N LYS A 70 4.41 2.49 36.06
CA LYS A 70 5.16 3.68 35.63
C LYS A 70 6.49 3.27 35.00
N VAL A 71 6.79 3.86 33.86
CA VAL A 71 8.04 3.67 33.12
C VAL A 71 8.98 4.86 33.37
N PHE A 72 8.48 6.08 33.18
CA PHE A 72 9.24 7.29 33.44
C PHE A 72 8.32 8.46 33.82
N GLY A 73 8.55 9.07 34.98
CA GLY A 73 7.69 10.14 35.49
C GLY A 73 6.22 9.73 35.55
N ASN A 74 5.36 10.43 34.80
CA ASN A 74 3.93 10.15 34.69
C ASN A 74 3.56 9.24 33.50
N VAL A 75 4.54 8.76 32.73
CA VAL A 75 4.32 7.82 31.63
C VAL A 75 4.22 6.41 32.18
N ASN A 76 3.10 5.74 31.94
CA ASN A 76 2.89 4.34 32.27
C ASN A 76 2.93 3.43 31.05
N LEU A 77 2.97 2.13 31.30
CA LEU A 77 3.07 1.11 30.26
C LEU A 77 1.86 1.15 29.31
N GLY A 78 0.67 1.49 29.81
CA GLY A 78 -0.51 1.67 28.98
C GLY A 78 -0.36 2.77 27.93
N ILE A 79 0.22 3.92 28.30
CA ILE A 79 0.55 5.01 27.37
C ILE A 79 1.57 4.54 26.34
N VAL A 80 2.62 3.82 26.76
CA VAL A 80 3.66 3.31 25.86
C VAL A 80 3.06 2.32 24.85
N LEU A 81 2.29 1.35 25.32
CA LEU A 81 1.65 0.35 24.46
C LEU A 81 0.61 0.99 23.53
N GLY A 82 -0.17 1.96 24.02
CA GLY A 82 -1.11 2.74 23.22
C GLY A 82 -0.41 3.54 22.13
N LEU A 83 0.69 4.22 22.44
CA LEU A 83 1.52 4.91 21.44
C LEU A 83 2.15 3.92 20.45
N GLY A 84 2.54 2.74 20.94
CA GLY A 84 3.02 1.63 20.12
C GLY A 84 2.02 1.19 19.03
N GLN A 85 0.70 1.29 19.28
CA GLN A 85 -0.33 1.04 18.25
C GLN A 85 -0.21 2.02 17.07
N PHE A 86 -0.01 3.30 17.36
CA PHE A 86 0.17 4.32 16.32
C PHE A 86 1.45 4.08 15.53
N VAL A 87 2.58 3.85 16.23
CA VAL A 87 3.87 3.56 15.59
C VAL A 87 3.75 2.33 14.68
N THR A 88 3.10 1.26 15.15
CA THR A 88 2.89 0.03 14.37
C THR A 88 2.09 0.32 13.09
N THR A 89 1.07 1.18 13.17
CA THR A 89 0.26 1.58 12.00
C THR A 89 1.11 2.28 10.93
N PHE A 90 1.99 3.20 11.33
CA PHE A 90 2.93 3.85 10.41
C PHE A 90 3.93 2.85 9.83
N VAL A 91 4.46 1.94 10.65
CA VAL A 91 5.39 0.89 10.20
C VAL A 91 4.72 -0.01 9.16
N ILE A 92 3.47 -0.44 9.40
CA ILE A 92 2.69 -1.25 8.46
C ILE A 92 2.51 -0.51 7.13
N THR A 93 2.14 0.76 7.19
CA THR A 93 1.98 1.60 5.98
C THR A 93 3.31 1.74 5.23
N ALA A 94 4.41 2.03 5.92
CA ALA A 94 5.74 2.16 5.31
C ALA A 94 6.21 0.83 4.70
N LEU A 95 5.96 -0.29 5.38
CA LEU A 95 6.24 -1.64 4.88
C LEU A 95 5.43 -1.95 3.63
N TYR A 96 4.15 -1.56 3.58
CA TYR A 96 3.32 -1.67 2.39
C TYR A 96 3.86 -0.83 1.23
N VAL A 97 4.20 0.44 1.46
CA VAL A 97 4.78 1.32 0.42
C VAL A 97 6.09 0.74 -0.10
N LYS A 98 6.96 0.26 0.79
CA LYS A 98 8.23 -0.38 0.40
C LYS A 98 7.99 -1.66 -0.41
N PHE A 99 7.00 -2.47 -0.06
CA PHE A 99 6.62 -3.66 -0.80
C PHE A 99 6.06 -3.29 -2.18
N ALA A 100 5.15 -2.32 -2.25
CA ALA A 100 4.59 -1.83 -3.49
C ALA A 100 5.70 -1.28 -4.41
N ASN A 101 6.62 -0.47 -3.88
CA ASN A 101 7.76 0.02 -4.65
C ASN A 101 8.64 -1.13 -5.14
N ARG A 102 9.04 -2.10 -4.30
CA ARG A 102 9.86 -3.25 -4.75
C ARG A 102 9.19 -4.11 -5.83
N GLU A 103 7.88 -4.31 -5.75
CA GLU A 103 7.15 -5.16 -6.69
C GLU A 103 6.76 -4.40 -7.97
N LEU A 104 6.60 -3.08 -7.89
CA LEU A 104 6.35 -2.19 -9.04
C LEU A 104 7.66 -1.69 -9.69
N ASP A 105 8.78 -1.70 -8.98
CA ASP A 105 10.07 -1.18 -9.46
C ASP A 105 10.73 -1.94 -10.61
N PRO A 106 10.52 -3.25 -10.86
CA PRO A 106 10.94 -3.83 -12.14
C PRO A 106 10.23 -3.19 -13.36
N ARG A 107 9.12 -2.47 -13.17
CA ARG A 107 8.49 -1.65 -14.22
C ARG A 107 8.89 -0.17 -14.16
N SER A 108 9.21 0.37 -12.98
CA SER A 108 9.63 1.77 -12.85
C SER A 108 11.04 2.00 -13.43
N ALA A 109 11.96 1.04 -13.28
CA ALA A 109 13.30 1.12 -13.85
C ALA A 109 13.29 1.10 -15.39
N ALA A 110 12.46 0.24 -16.00
CA ALA A 110 12.31 0.17 -17.46
C ALA A 110 11.74 1.48 -18.05
N ILE A 111 10.77 2.11 -17.36
CA ILE A 111 10.19 3.38 -17.78
C ILE A 111 11.17 4.55 -17.58
N ARG A 112 12.00 4.50 -16.52
CA ARG A 112 13.00 5.53 -16.21
C ARG A 112 14.16 5.49 -17.21
N GLU A 113 14.57 4.31 -17.67
CA GLU A 113 15.59 4.11 -18.71
C GLU A 113 15.08 4.50 -20.11
N GLU A 114 13.79 4.32 -20.40
CA GLU A 114 13.16 4.79 -21.65
C GLU A 114 12.93 6.32 -21.66
N LEU A 115 12.76 6.96 -20.48
CA LEU A 115 12.61 8.42 -20.33
C LEU A 115 13.96 9.17 -20.21
N GLU A 116 14.99 8.57 -19.61
CA GLU A 116 16.34 9.15 -19.44
C GLU A 116 17.28 8.82 -20.62
N GLY A 117 16.75 8.69 -21.86
CA GLY A 117 17.51 8.35 -23.07
C GLY A 117 18.93 8.97 -23.09
N PRO A 118 19.94 8.20 -23.54
CA PRO A 118 21.33 8.28 -23.09
C PRO A 118 21.75 9.73 -22.91
N ALA A 119 22.13 10.06 -21.67
CA ALA A 119 22.66 11.37 -21.31
C ALA A 119 23.72 11.78 -22.35
N GLN A 120 23.34 12.69 -23.24
CA GLN A 120 24.23 13.38 -24.16
C GLN A 120 24.94 14.50 -23.41
#